data_AF-A0A373GRC5-F1
#
_entry.id   AF-A0A373GRC5-F1
#
_cell.length_a   1.000
_cell.length_b   1.000
_cell.length_c   1.000
_cell.angle_alpha   90.00
_cell.angle_beta   90.00
_cell.angle_gamma   90.00
#
_symmetry.space_group_name_H-M   'P 1'
#
loop_
_entity.id
_entity.type
_entity.pdbx_description
1 polymer ?
#
loop_
_entity_poly.entity_id
_entity_poly.type
_entity_poly.pdbx_seq_one_letter_code
_entity_poly.pdbx_strand_id
1 'polypeptide(L)'
;MIKNITDTSIEIPEETEVIDVCKSMSKAIEDLLKESREQGIEQGREQGIEIGKNQTLVRLVQKGDLKIERVAAKAKMTVEQFEKMMGNASV
;
A
#
# COMPACT_ATOMS: atom_id res chain seq x y z
N MET A 1 10.50 -57.80 10.54
CA MET A 1 9.58 -58.15 9.46
C MET A 1 8.20 -57.60 9.84
N ILE A 2 7.79 -56.45 9.28
CA ILE A 2 6.52 -55.79 9.64
C ILE A 2 5.48 -56.23 8.60
N LYS A 3 4.35 -56.80 9.06
CA LYS A 3 3.23 -57.22 8.20
C LYS A 3 2.20 -56.09 8.15
N ASN A 4 1.86 -55.63 6.94
CA ASN A 4 0.84 -54.60 6.69
C ASN A 4 -0.56 -55.18 6.99
N ILE A 5 -1.45 -54.41 7.63
CA ILE A 5 -2.63 -54.95 8.36
C ILE A 5 -3.94 -54.96 7.55
N THR A 6 -4.04 -54.37 6.37
CA THR A 6 -5.32 -54.34 5.63
C THR A 6 -5.14 -54.43 4.11
N ASP A 7 -5.72 -55.46 3.49
CA ASP A 7 -5.92 -55.65 2.04
C ASP A 7 -6.95 -54.66 1.47
N THR A 8 -6.80 -53.37 1.80
CA THR A 8 -7.53 -52.31 1.13
C THR A 8 -6.63 -51.81 0.01
N SER A 9 -6.94 -52.19 -1.24
CA SER A 9 -6.32 -51.58 -2.42
C SER A 9 -6.68 -50.10 -2.44
N ILE A 10 -5.78 -49.27 -1.92
CA ILE A 10 -5.85 -47.82 -2.09
C ILE A 10 -5.39 -47.57 -3.53
N GLU A 11 -6.33 -47.55 -4.45
CA GLU A 11 -6.08 -47.08 -5.82
C GLU A 11 -5.89 -45.57 -5.75
N ILE A 12 -4.63 -45.13 -5.72
CA ILE A 12 -4.28 -43.72 -5.91
C ILE A 12 -4.43 -43.47 -7.41
N PRO A 13 -5.41 -42.67 -7.88
CA PRO A 13 -5.56 -42.38 -9.30
C PRO A 13 -4.27 -41.72 -9.83
N GLU A 14 -3.63 -42.36 -10.81
CA GLU A 14 -2.33 -41.95 -11.39
C GLU A 14 -2.38 -40.58 -12.11
N GLU A 15 -3.56 -40.00 -12.28
CA GLU A 15 -3.82 -38.71 -12.93
C GLU A 15 -3.72 -37.53 -11.95
N THR A 16 -3.10 -37.70 -10.79
CA THR A 16 -2.92 -36.60 -9.84
C THR A 16 -1.75 -35.74 -10.32
N GLU A 17 -2.03 -34.55 -10.86
CA GLU A 17 -1.03 -33.54 -11.18
C GLU A 17 -0.11 -33.33 -9.95
N VAL A 18 1.15 -33.75 -10.06
CA VAL A 18 2.14 -33.59 -9.00
C VAL A 18 2.45 -32.10 -8.90
N ILE A 19 1.72 -31.39 -8.05
CA ILE A 19 1.98 -30.00 -7.75
C ILE A 19 3.36 -29.93 -7.08
N ASP A 20 4.33 -29.33 -7.76
CA ASP A 20 5.59 -28.93 -7.14
C ASP A 20 5.29 -27.81 -6.14
N VAL A 21 5.04 -28.22 -4.89
CA VAL A 21 4.71 -27.34 -3.78
C VAL A 21 5.79 -26.26 -3.59
N CYS A 22 7.06 -26.59 -3.82
CA CYS A 22 8.16 -25.63 -3.70
C CYS A 22 8.07 -24.54 -4.77
N LYS A 23 7.74 -24.92 -6.01
CA LYS A 23 7.54 -23.99 -7.12
C LYS A 23 6.30 -23.12 -6.92
N SER A 24 5.18 -23.70 -6.48
CA SER A 24 3.94 -22.93 -6.24
C SER A 24 4.10 -21.94 -5.10
N MET A 25 4.76 -22.33 -4.00
CA MET A 25 5.04 -21.44 -2.87
C MET A 25 5.99 -20.32 -3.26
N SER A 26 7.05 -20.63 -4.01
CA SER A 26 8.00 -19.62 -4.50
C SER A 26 7.32 -18.59 -5.38
N LYS A 27 6.40 -19.04 -6.26
CA LYS A 27 5.64 -18.14 -7.13
C LYS A 27 4.68 -17.24 -6.33
N ALA A 28 3.97 -17.81 -5.36
CA ALA A 28 3.07 -17.04 -4.50
C ALA A 28 3.81 -15.95 -3.70
N ILE A 29 5.02 -16.24 -3.19
CA ILE A 29 5.85 -15.24 -2.50
C ILE A 29 6.31 -14.15 -3.46
N GLU A 30 6.77 -14.50 -4.66
CA GLU A 30 7.18 -13.53 -5.68
C GLU A 30 6.04 -12.57 -6.03
N ASP A 31 4.84 -13.11 -6.28
CA ASP A 31 3.67 -12.32 -6.64
C ASP A 31 3.25 -11.40 -5.48
N LEU A 32 3.24 -11.91 -4.23
CA LEU A 32 2.94 -11.10 -3.05
C LEU A 32 3.95 -9.97 -2.84
N LEU A 33 5.24 -10.22 -3.04
CA LEU A 33 6.28 -9.19 -2.94
C LEU A 33 6.13 -8.13 -4.03
N LYS A 34 5.80 -8.55 -5.25
CA LYS A 34 5.56 -7.63 -6.36
C LYS A 34 4.37 -6.74 -6.08
N GLU A 35 3.24 -7.32 -5.68
CA GLU A 35 2.03 -6.57 -5.33
C GLU A 35 2.28 -5.59 -4.17
N SER A 36 2.95 -6.05 -3.11
CA SER A 36 3.29 -5.20 -1.96
C SER A 36 4.17 -4.01 -2.37
N ARG A 37 5.15 -4.24 -3.25
CA ARG A 37 6.01 -3.18 -3.77
C ARG A 37 5.23 -2.17 -4.62
N GLU A 38 4.38 -2.65 -5.52
CA GLU A 38 3.55 -1.79 -6.37
C GLU A 38 2.58 -0.95 -5.53
N GLN A 39 1.93 -1.54 -4.54
CA GLN A 39 1.08 -0.83 -3.59
C GLN A 39 1.85 0.23 -2.80
N GLY A 40 3.04 -0.10 -2.29
CA GLY A 40 3.86 0.84 -1.55
C GLY A 40 4.31 2.03 -2.40
N ILE A 41 4.68 1.79 -3.66
CA ILE A 41 5.03 2.86 -4.61
C ILE A 41 3.84 3.76 -4.87
N GLU A 42 2.66 3.18 -5.12
CA GLU A 42 1.46 3.95 -5.43
C GLU A 42 1.01 4.79 -4.23
N GLN A 43 0.96 4.20 -3.04
CA GLN A 43 0.65 4.93 -1.80
C GLN A 43 1.65 6.06 -1.54
N GLY A 44 2.95 5.78 -1.71
CA GLY A 44 3.98 6.80 -1.54
C GLY A 44 3.86 7.95 -2.55
N ARG A 45 3.52 7.63 -3.80
CA ARG A 45 3.28 8.63 -4.85
C ARG A 45 2.07 9.51 -4.53
N GLU A 46 0.96 8.90 -4.11
CA GLU A 46 -0.25 9.63 -3.73
C GLU A 46 -0.01 10.55 -2.54
N GLN A 47 0.58 10.03 -1.46
CA GLN A 47 0.92 10.81 -0.27
C GLN A 47 1.91 11.93 -0.60
N GLY A 48 2.95 11.66 -1.38
CA GLY A 48 3.93 12.66 -1.80
C GLY A 48 3.30 13.80 -2.59
N ILE A 49 2.36 13.50 -3.49
CA ILE A 49 1.62 14.53 -4.25
C ILE A 49 0.73 15.36 -3.32
N GLU A 50 0.03 14.73 -2.38
CA GLU A 50 -0.81 15.43 -1.41
C GLU A 50 0.02 16.37 -0.53
N ILE A 51 1.13 15.87 0.03
CA ILE A 51 2.08 16.66 0.83
C ILE A 51 2.60 17.85 0.01
N GLY A 52 3.03 17.62 -1.23
CA GLY A 52 3.54 18.67 -2.11
C GLY A 52 2.51 19.76 -2.44
N LYS A 53 1.24 19.37 -2.68
CA LYS A 53 0.13 20.32 -2.87
C LYS A 53 -0.08 21.17 -1.62
N ASN A 54 -0.14 20.54 -0.44
CA ASN A 54 -0.35 21.24 0.82
C ASN A 54 0.80 22.19 1.15
N GLN A 55 2.05 21.76 0.99
CA GLN A 55 3.23 22.63 1.18
C GLN A 55 3.23 23.82 0.22
N THR A 56 2.80 23.64 -1.02
CA THR A 56 2.68 24.75 -1.99
C THR A 56 1.66 25.78 -1.51
N LEU A 57 0.51 25.33 -1.01
CA LEU A 57 -0.51 26.21 -0.45
C LEU A 57 0.00 26.98 0.78
N VAL A 58 0.72 26.31 1.69
CA VAL A 58 1.35 26.96 2.86
C VAL A 58 2.31 28.06 2.41
N ARG A 59 3.18 27.79 1.44
CA ARG A 59 4.15 28.78 0.93
C ARG A 59 3.47 30.00 0.32
N LEU A 60 2.36 29.82 -0.40
CA LEU A 60 1.60 30.93 -0.98
C LEU A 60 1.00 31.84 0.10
N VAL A 61 0.53 31.26 1.22
CA VAL A 61 0.05 32.05 2.36
C VAL A 61 1.21 32.77 3.05
N GLN A 62 2.31 32.07 3.32
CA GLN A 62 3.49 32.65 3.98
C GLN A 62 4.13 33.80 3.20
N LYS A 63 4.13 33.73 1.87
CA LYS A 63 4.61 34.82 1.00
C LYS A 63 3.63 35.99 0.88
N GLY A 64 2.40 35.82 1.34
CA GLY A 64 1.32 36.79 1.17
C GLY A 64 0.68 36.77 -0.22
N ASP A 65 1.03 35.79 -1.07
CA ASP A 65 0.46 35.64 -2.43
C ASP A 65 -1.04 35.29 -2.39
N LEU A 66 -1.48 34.60 -1.33
CA LEU A 66 -2.87 34.24 -1.10
C LEU A 66 -3.28 34.44 0.35
N LYS A 67 -4.53 34.89 0.55
CA LYS A 67 -5.15 34.94 1.88
C LYS A 67 -5.48 33.54 2.40
N ILE A 68 -5.33 33.36 3.71
CA ILE A 68 -5.50 32.06 4.38
C ILE A 68 -6.92 31.51 4.19
N GLU A 69 -7.95 32.35 4.20
CA GLU A 69 -9.35 31.94 4.04
C GLU A 69 -9.61 31.34 2.66
N ARG A 70 -9.01 31.93 1.62
CA ARG A 70 -9.12 31.44 0.24
C ARG A 70 -8.43 30.10 0.08
N VAL A 71 -7.31 29.91 0.74
CA VAL A 71 -6.52 28.68 0.66
C VAL A 71 -7.19 27.56 1.45
N ALA A 72 -7.67 27.83 2.66
CA ALA A 72 -8.45 26.88 3.47
C ALA A 72 -9.69 26.38 2.71
N ALA A 73 -10.44 27.29 2.09
CA ALA A 73 -11.58 26.93 1.24
C ALA A 73 -11.16 26.05 0.04
N LYS A 74 -10.05 26.40 -0.64
CA LYS A 74 -9.52 25.59 -1.77
C LYS A 74 -9.06 24.20 -1.32
N ALA A 75 -8.50 24.10 -0.12
CA ALA A 75 -8.08 22.86 0.52
C ALA A 75 -9.23 22.11 1.19
N LYS A 76 -10.47 22.62 1.10
CA LYS A 76 -11.69 22.04 1.70
C LYS A 76 -11.56 21.79 3.21
N MET A 77 -10.90 22.71 3.92
CA MET A 77 -10.70 22.66 5.38
C MET A 77 -11.02 24.02 6.01
N THR A 78 -11.15 24.06 7.34
CA THR A 78 -11.31 25.33 8.06
C THR A 78 -10.00 26.10 8.12
N VAL A 79 -10.07 27.40 8.41
CA VAL A 79 -8.88 28.23 8.62
C VAL A 79 -8.01 27.65 9.73
N GLU A 80 -8.62 27.26 10.87
CA GLU A 80 -7.90 26.66 12.01
C GLU A 80 -7.21 25.35 11.64
N GLN A 81 -7.85 24.49 10.82
CA GLN A 81 -7.24 23.26 10.31
C GLN A 81 -6.03 23.58 9.42
N PHE A 82 -6.14 24.60 8.59
CA PHE A 82 -5.05 25.05 7.73
C PHE A 82 -3.89 25.64 8.54
N GLU A 83 -4.16 26.45 9.56
CA GLU A 83 -3.15 26.99 10.49
C GLU A 83 -2.40 25.87 11.21
N LYS A 84 -3.10 24.83 11.67
CA LYS A 84 -2.48 23.66 12.26
C LYS A 84 -1.56 22.94 11.26
N MET A 85 -1.99 22.83 10.00
CA MET A 85 -1.16 22.26 8.94
C MET A 85 0.09 23.11 8.66
N MET A 86 -0.01 24.44 8.69
CA MET A 86 1.14 25.35 8.57
C MET A 86 2.14 25.17 9.71
N GLY A 87 1.66 25.00 10.95
CA GLY A 87 2.51 24.75 12.12
C GLY A 87 3.32 23.46 12.01
N ASN A 88 2.70 22.39 11.49
CA ASN A 88 3.37 21.10 11.28
C ASN A 88 4.34 21.10 10.09
N ALA A 89 4.16 22.02 9.13
CA ALA A 89 5.01 22.15 7.95
C ALA A 89 6.28 23.00 8.20
N SER A 90 6.41 23.59 9.40
CA SER A 90 7.61 24.33 9.82
C SER A 90 8.64 23.34 10.36
N VAL A 91 9.50 22.84 9.48
CA VAL A 91 10.73 22.10 9.81
C VAL A 91 11.93 22.99 9.54
#